data_AF-A0A966SL08-F1
#
_entry.id   AF-A0A966SL08-F1
#
_cell.length_a   1.000
_cell.length_b   1.000
_cell.length_c   1.000
_cell.angle_alpha   90.00
_cell.angle_beta   90.00
_cell.angle_gamma   90.00
#
_symmetry.space_group_name_H-M   'P 1'
#
loop_
_entity.id
_entity.type
_entity.pdbx_description
1 polymer ?
#
loop_
_entity_poly.entity_id
_entity_poly.type
_entity_poly.pdbx_seq_one_letter_code
_entity_poly.pdbx_strand_id
1 'polypeptide(L)' 'TKGIAAVPRASLVILSGTLASFGLPLEGVAIILGVDELMDMARTTVNLVGNCLASAVMARWEGELKTEDQTVRPVA' A
#
# COMPACT_ATOMS: atom_id res chain seq x y z
N THR A 1 -6.54 -0.43 8.21
CA THR A 1 -5.10 -0.62 7.95
C THR A 1 -4.17 0.43 8.57
N LYS A 2 -4.66 1.55 9.15
CA LYS A 2 -3.78 2.54 9.81
C LYS A 2 -3.12 2.05 11.12
N GLY A 3 -3.70 1.05 11.80
CA GLY A 3 -3.20 0.54 13.09
C GLY A 3 -2.09 -0.52 13.03
N ILE A 4 -1.83 -1.12 11.86
CA ILE A 4 -0.78 -2.13 11.68
C ILE A 4 0.53 -1.57 11.10
N ALA A 5 0.55 -0.28 10.76
CA ALA A 5 1.69 0.37 10.10
C ALA A 5 2.98 0.37 10.94
N ALA A 6 2.88 0.17 12.26
CA ALA A 6 4.01 0.19 13.18
C ALA A 6 4.65 -1.20 13.43
N VAL A 7 4.03 -2.28 12.97
CA VAL A 7 4.48 -3.65 13.29
C VAL A 7 5.01 -4.33 12.03
N PRO A 8 6.32 -4.59 11.94
CA PRO A 8 6.90 -5.34 10.82
C PRO A 8 6.24 -6.71 10.69
N ARG A 9 5.89 -7.11 9.47
CA ARG A 9 5.21 -8.39 9.18
C ARG A 9 3.94 -8.66 10.00
N ALA A 10 3.20 -7.61 10.38
CA ALA A 10 1.92 -7.74 11.09
C ALA A 10 0.94 -8.71 10.40
N SER A 11 0.99 -8.79 9.07
CA SER A 11 0.14 -9.68 8.29
C SER A 11 0.38 -11.18 8.56
N LEU A 12 1.63 -11.60 8.80
CA LEU A 12 1.96 -12.98 9.16
C LEU A 12 1.53 -13.31 10.59
N VAL A 13 1.59 -12.34 11.50
CA VAL A 13 1.10 -12.49 12.88
C VAL A 13 -0.42 -12.69 12.87
N ILE A 14 -1.14 -11.88 12.10
CA ILE A 14 -2.59 -11.99 11.92
C ILE A 14 -2.95 -13.33 11.27
N LEU A 15 -2.21 -13.73 10.23
CA LEU A 15 -2.40 -15.02 9.56
C LEU A 15 -2.22 -16.19 10.52
N SER A 16 -1.13 -16.19 11.30
CA SER A 16 -0.85 -17.24 12.29
C SER A 16 -1.92 -17.33 13.36
N GLY A 17 -2.39 -16.19 13.88
CA GLY A 17 -3.50 -16.13 14.85
C GLY A 17 -4.82 -16.61 14.26
N THR A 18 -5.07 -16.33 12.97
CA THR A 18 -6.25 -16.81 12.25
C THR A 18 -6.20 -18.34 12.10
N LEU A 19 -5.08 -18.90 11.65
CA LEU A 19 -4.91 -20.35 11.52
C LEU A 19 -5.10 -21.06 12.86
N ALA A 20 -4.52 -20.52 13.94
CA ALA A 20 -4.71 -21.03 15.29
C ALA A 20 -6.19 -20.98 15.73
N SER A 21 -6.92 -19.92 15.37
CA SER A 21 -8.36 -19.79 15.69
C SER A 21 -9.23 -20.83 14.97
N PHE A 22 -8.80 -21.29 13.80
CA PHE A 22 -9.48 -22.33 13.01
C PHE A 22 -8.92 -23.75 13.23
N GLY A 23 -7.93 -23.93 14.13
CA GLY A 23 -7.31 -25.23 14.39
C GLY A 23 -6.49 -25.78 13.21
N LEU A 24 -6.02 -24.90 12.31
CA LEU A 24 -5.24 -25.28 11.14
C LEU A 24 -3.73 -25.36 11.46
N PRO A 25 -2.99 -26.26 10.79
CA PRO A 25 -1.56 -26.44 11.04
C PRO A 25 -0.76 -25.19 10.65
N LEU A 26 0.08 -24.70 11.57
CA LEU A 26 0.94 -23.53 11.35
C LEU A 26 2.08 -23.77 10.34
N GLU A 27 2.37 -25.03 10.00
CA GLU A 27 3.35 -25.43 8.97
C GLU A 27 3.14 -24.69 7.64
N GLY A 28 1.88 -24.43 7.27
CA GLY A 28 1.54 -23.67 6.05
C GLY A 28 2.00 -22.21 6.06
N VAL A 29 2.17 -21.61 7.24
CA VAL A 29 2.67 -20.23 7.38
C VAL A 29 4.15 -20.15 6.98
N ALA A 30 4.94 -21.19 7.26
CA ALA A 30 6.37 -21.22 6.94
C ALA A 30 6.62 -21.15 5.41
N ILE A 31 5.74 -21.76 4.62
CA ILE A 31 5.79 -21.68 3.15
C ILE A 31 5.49 -20.25 2.68
N ILE A 32 4.48 -19.62 3.28
CA ILE A 32 4.06 -18.25 2.95
C ILE A 32 5.16 -17.25 3.33
N LEU A 33 5.88 -17.51 4.41
CA LEU A 33 7.01 -16.69 4.90
C LEU A 33 8.10 -16.49 3.82
N GLY A 34 8.30 -17.48 2.94
CA GLY A 34 9.24 -17.38 1.83
C GLY A 34 8.81 -16.40 0.73
N VAL A 35 7.50 -16.21 0.53
CA VAL A 35 6.95 -15.31 -0.51
C VAL A 35 6.52 -13.95 0.10
N ASP A 36 6.35 -13.89 1.41
CA ASP A 36 5.88 -12.70 2.14
C ASP A 36 6.75 -11.48 1.87
N GLU A 37 8.07 -11.62 1.76
CA GLU A 37 8.98 -10.49 1.51
C GLU A 37 8.67 -9.77 0.19
N LEU A 38 8.44 -10.54 -0.89
CA LEU A 38 8.06 -9.98 -2.19
C LEU A 38 6.66 -9.39 -2.13
N MET A 39 5.72 -10.09 -1.50
CA MET A 39 4.33 -9.62 -1.38
C MET A 39 4.18 -8.41 -0.47
N ASP A 40 5.02 -8.24 0.55
CA ASP A 40 5.01 -7.10 1.46
C ASP A 40 5.51 -5.83 0.76
N MET A 41 6.57 -5.94 -0.03
CA MET A 41 7.02 -4.86 -0.91
C MET A 41 5.97 -4.51 -1.98
N ALA A 42 5.35 -5.52 -2.60
CA ALA A 42 4.28 -5.30 -3.58
C ALA A 42 3.08 -4.57 -2.95
N ARG A 43 2.65 -4.98 -1.75
CA ARG A 43 1.58 -4.32 -0.98
C ARG A 43 1.91 -2.86 -0.68
N THR A 44 3.13 -2.57 -0.27
CA THR A 44 3.58 -1.19 -0.02
C THR A 44 3.53 -0.36 -1.30
N THR A 45 3.96 -0.94 -2.43
CA THR A 45 3.99 -0.26 -3.73
C THR A 45 2.59 0.10 -4.22
N VAL A 46 1.63 -0.84 -4.17
CA VAL A 46 0.26 -0.56 -4.62
C VAL A 46 -0.43 0.45 -3.69
N ASN A 47 -0.15 0.41 -2.38
CA ASN A 47 -0.67 1.40 -1.44
C ASN A 47 -0.11 2.80 -1.72
N LEU A 48 1.18 2.91 -2.07
CA LEU A 48 1.81 4.17 -2.46
C LEU A 48 1.19 4.71 -3.75
N VAL A 49 1.12 3.88 -4.80
CA VAL A 49 0.55 4.25 -6.09
C VAL A 49 -0.90 4.71 -5.95
N GLY A 50 -1.71 3.99 -5.15
CA GLY A 50 -3.10 4.38 -4.89
C GLY A 50 -3.22 5.74 -4.22
N ASN A 51 -2.38 6.03 -3.22
CA ASN A 51 -2.36 7.35 -2.56
C ASN A 51 -1.92 8.46 -3.52
N CYS A 52 -0.84 8.25 -4.29
CA CYS A 52 -0.37 9.22 -5.28
C CYS A 52 -1.41 9.49 -6.37
N LEU A 53 -2.06 8.43 -6.87
CA LEU A 53 -3.12 8.53 -7.86
C LEU A 53 -4.33 9.29 -7.29
N ALA A 54 -4.76 8.96 -6.07
CA ALA A 54 -5.84 9.68 -5.40
C ALA A 54 -5.51 11.17 -5.26
N SER A 55 -4.29 11.52 -4.83
CA SER A 55 -3.84 12.91 -4.75
C SER A 55 -3.87 13.62 -6.10
N ALA A 56 -3.38 12.97 -7.17
CA ALA A 56 -3.43 13.54 -8.51
C ALA A 56 -4.88 13.74 -8.99
N VAL A 57 -5.74 12.74 -8.83
CA VAL A 57 -7.15 12.82 -9.22
C VAL A 57 -7.86 13.94 -8.44
N MET A 58 -7.63 14.05 -7.13
CA MET A 58 -8.21 15.12 -6.31
C MET A 58 -7.71 16.49 -6.76
N ALA A 59 -6.41 16.67 -7.00
CA ALA A 59 -5.88 17.91 -7.51
C ALA A 59 -6.47 18.27 -8.89
N ARG A 60 -6.84 17.28 -9.71
CA ARG A 60 -7.51 17.53 -11.00
C ARG A 60 -8.94 18.04 -10.79
N TRP A 61 -9.67 17.42 -9.86
CA TRP A 61 -11.04 17.78 -9.54
C TRP A 61 -11.16 19.15 -8.89
N GLU A 62 -10.19 19.52 -8.05
CA GLU A 62 -10.11 20.84 -7.43
C GLU A 62 -9.53 21.92 -8.37
N GLY A 63 -9.09 21.56 -9.58
CA GLY A 63 -8.50 22.51 -10.54
C GLY A 63 -7.07 22.94 -10.20
N GLU A 64 -6.43 22.32 -9.20
CA GLU A 64 -5.07 22.61 -8.72
C GLU A 64 -3.97 21.87 -9.52
N LEU A 65 -4.33 20.88 -10.34
CA LEU A 65 -3.37 20.24 -11.26
C LEU A 65 -3.01 21.19 -12.42
N LYS A 66 -1.85 21.82 -12.30
CA LYS A 66 -1.22 22.59 -13.39
C LYS A 66 -0.77 21.63 -14.48
N THR A 67 -1.45 21.66 -15.62
CA THR A 67 -0.95 21.04 -16.87
C THR A 67 0.14 21.96 -17.44
N GLU A 68 1.21 21.36 -17.99
CA GLU A 68 2.44 22.03 -18.46
C GLU A 68 2.24 23.19 -19.47
N ASP A 69 1.02 23.38 -19.99
CA ASP A 69 0.64 24.47 -20.90
C ASP A 69 0.49 25.86 -20.24
N GLN A 70 0.57 25.95 -18.90
CA GLN A 70 0.37 27.23 -18.18
C GLN A 70 1.63 27.86 -17.58
N THR A 71 2.82 27.29 -17.82
CA THR A 71 4.10 27.85 -17.33
C THR A 71 4.76 28.81 -18.33
N VAL A 72 4.29 28.88 -19.57
CA VAL A 72 4.82 29.77 -20.62
C VAL A 72 3.85 30.93 -20.90
N ARG A 73 3.68 31.82 -19.93
CA ARG A 73 3.27 33.20 -20.23
C ARG A 73 4.38 34.12 -19.75
N PRO A 74 5.11 34.81 -20.65
CA PRO A 74 6.02 35.85 -20.22
C PRO A 74 5.18 36.92 -19.53
N VAL A 75 5.57 37.25 -18.30
CA VAL A 75 5.02 38.40 -17.57
C VAL A 75 5.38 39.64 -18.39
N ALA A 76 4.37 40.30 -18.94
CA ALA A 76 4.46 41.59 -19.63
C ALA A 76 3.73 42.65 -18.82
#